data_AF-Q108V5-F1
#
_entry.id   AF-Q108V5-F1
#
_cell.length_a   1.000
_cell.length_b   1.000
_cell.length_c   1.000
_cell.angle_alpha   90.00
_cell.angle_beta   90.00
_cell.angle_gamma   90.00
#
_symmetry.space_group_name_H-M   'P 1'
#
loop_
_entity.id
_entity.type
_entity.pdbx_description
1 polymer ?
#
loop_
_entity_poly.entity_id
_entity_poly.type
_entity_poly.pdbx_seq_one_letter_code
_entity_poly.pdbx_strand_id
1 'polypeptide(L)'
;MGDNLMDKVNALGERLKVSGAEVSRKMSAGVSNMSFKMKEFFQGQNMADKIVDEATLETMDAPDWATNLEICDMVNTGNVNSIELIRAIKRRIMLKNPRVQYLALVLLETVVKNCEKAFSEIAAERVLDEMVKLIDDPQTVVNNRNKALMLIEAWGESGDELRYLPVYEETYKSLRSRGIRFPGRDDEKLPPH
;
A
#
# COMPACT_ATOMS: atom_id res chain seq x y z
N MET A 1 -24.87 -27.45 -57.38
CA MET A 1 -23.77 -27.50 -56.38
C MET A 1 -23.06 -26.16 -56.41
N GLY A 2 -23.46 -25.20 -55.58
CA GLY A 2 -22.89 -23.83 -55.60
C GLY A 2 -22.89 -23.12 -54.24
N ASP A 3 -23.75 -23.52 -53.30
CA ASP A 3 -24.02 -22.70 -52.10
C ASP A 3 -23.05 -22.90 -50.93
N ASN A 4 -22.05 -23.79 -51.02
CA ASN A 4 -21.22 -24.15 -49.86
C ASN A 4 -19.88 -23.37 -49.79
N LEU A 5 -19.52 -22.62 -50.83
CA LEU A 5 -18.22 -21.93 -50.89
C LEU A 5 -18.30 -20.50 -50.36
N MET A 6 -19.35 -19.75 -50.72
CA MET A 6 -19.52 -18.36 -50.28
C MET A 6 -19.75 -18.25 -48.77
N ASP A 7 -20.50 -19.19 -48.18
CA ASP A 7 -20.72 -19.23 -46.74
C ASP A 7 -19.43 -19.52 -45.96
N LYS A 8 -18.55 -20.36 -46.50
CA LYS A 8 -17.23 -20.64 -45.89
C LYS A 8 -16.29 -19.45 -45.97
N VAL A 9 -16.32 -18.71 -47.08
CA VAL A 9 -15.52 -17.48 -47.26
C VAL A 9 -16.02 -16.38 -46.31
N ASN A 10 -17.32 -16.24 -46.16
CA ASN A 10 -17.92 -15.27 -45.23
C ASN A 10 -17.59 -15.63 -43.77
N ALA A 11 -17.73 -16.90 -43.37
CA ALA A 11 -17.39 -17.37 -42.03
C ALA A 11 -15.90 -17.21 -41.69
N LEU A 12 -15.01 -17.42 -42.67
CA LEU A 12 -13.58 -17.18 -42.50
C LEU A 12 -13.28 -15.67 -42.36
N GLY A 13 -13.97 -14.83 -43.13
CA GLY A 13 -13.87 -13.37 -43.05
C GLY A 13 -14.35 -12.80 -41.71
N GLU A 14 -15.44 -13.32 -41.16
CA GLU A 14 -15.95 -12.93 -39.85
C GLU A 14 -15.01 -13.33 -38.72
N ARG A 15 -14.43 -14.55 -38.76
CA ARG A 15 -13.44 -15.00 -37.78
C ARG A 15 -12.17 -14.16 -37.81
N LEU A 16 -11.69 -13.77 -39.00
CA LEU A 16 -10.54 -12.87 -39.14
C LEU A 16 -10.83 -11.47 -38.58
N LYS A 17 -12.05 -10.94 -38.78
CA LYS A 17 -12.48 -9.65 -38.19
C LYS A 17 -12.54 -9.72 -36.66
N VAL A 18 -13.09 -10.79 -36.09
CA VAL A 18 -13.16 -11.01 -34.63
C VAL A 18 -11.76 -11.10 -34.03
N SER A 19 -10.86 -11.86 -34.67
CA SER A 19 -9.46 -11.97 -34.24
C SER A 19 -8.73 -10.62 -34.29
N GLY A 20 -8.96 -9.80 -35.32
CA GLY A 20 -8.37 -8.46 -35.43
C GLY A 20 -8.85 -7.51 -34.33
N ALA A 21 -10.15 -7.54 -34.01
CA ALA A 21 -10.74 -6.71 -32.95
C ALA A 21 -10.28 -7.11 -31.54
N GLU A 22 -10.00 -8.40 -31.31
CA GLU A 22 -9.52 -8.91 -30.02
C GLU A 22 -8.03 -8.61 -29.81
N VAL A 23 -7.21 -8.70 -30.86
CA VAL A 23 -5.79 -8.30 -30.82
C VAL A 23 -5.65 -6.79 -30.59
N SER A 24 -6.49 -5.97 -31.24
CA SER A 24 -6.52 -4.52 -31.04
C SER A 24 -6.88 -4.13 -29.59
N ARG A 25 -7.89 -4.80 -29.00
CA ARG A 25 -8.24 -4.60 -27.57
C ARG A 25 -7.11 -4.99 -26.62
N LYS A 26 -6.43 -6.11 -26.87
CA LYS A 26 -5.29 -6.55 -26.04
C LYS A 26 -4.09 -5.61 -26.15
N MET A 27 -3.82 -5.05 -27.33
CA MET A 27 -2.79 -4.02 -27.53
C MET A 27 -3.15 -2.70 -26.82
N SER A 28 -4.40 -2.26 -26.87
CA SER A 28 -4.85 -1.04 -26.17
C SER A 28 -4.71 -1.16 -24.66
N ALA A 29 -5.16 -2.28 -24.06
CA ALA A 29 -5.03 -2.51 -22.62
C ALA A 29 -3.56 -2.58 -22.15
N GLY A 30 -2.66 -3.13 -22.97
CA GLY A 30 -1.21 -3.16 -22.67
C GLY A 30 -0.53 -1.80 -22.70
N VAL A 31 -0.92 -0.93 -23.65
CA VAL A 31 -0.37 0.44 -23.77
C VAL A 31 -0.92 1.38 -22.69
N SER A 32 -2.18 1.22 -22.28
CA SER A 32 -2.78 2.01 -21.19
C SER A 32 -2.03 1.83 -19.86
N ASN A 33 -1.62 0.62 -19.52
CA ASN A 33 -0.88 0.35 -18.28
C ASN A 33 0.56 0.90 -18.31
N MET A 34 1.20 0.89 -19.49
CA MET A 34 2.53 1.47 -19.67
C MET A 34 2.49 3.00 -19.57
N SER A 35 1.46 3.63 -20.16
CA SER A 35 1.24 5.07 -20.09
C SER A 35 0.97 5.55 -18.65
N PHE A 36 0.19 4.79 -17.88
CA PHE A 36 -0.06 5.10 -16.46
C PHE A 36 1.23 5.06 -15.63
N LYS A 37 2.03 3.99 -15.77
CA LYS A 37 3.34 3.89 -15.10
C LYS A 37 4.30 5.00 -15.52
N MET A 38 4.36 5.33 -16.81
CA MET A 38 5.26 6.38 -17.32
C MET A 38 4.83 7.78 -16.87
N LYS A 39 3.52 8.01 -16.65
CA LYS A 39 3.00 9.25 -16.09
C LYS A 39 3.37 9.43 -14.61
N GLU A 40 3.40 8.35 -13.83
CA GLU A 40 3.94 8.35 -12.45
C GLU A 40 5.44 8.67 -12.41
N PHE A 41 6.21 8.34 -13.46
CA PHE A 41 7.64 8.66 -13.55
C PHE A 41 7.95 10.10 -14.00
N PHE A 42 7.00 10.80 -14.65
CA PHE A 42 7.23 12.12 -15.26
C PHE A 42 6.49 13.28 -14.58
N GLN A 43 5.63 13.02 -13.60
CA GLN A 43 5.13 14.07 -12.74
C GLN A 43 6.26 14.50 -11.80
N GLY A 44 6.68 15.77 -11.88
CA GLY A 44 7.50 16.37 -10.84
C GLY A 44 6.86 16.11 -9.47
N GLN A 45 7.69 16.07 -8.42
CA GLN A 45 7.30 15.67 -7.07
C GLN A 45 5.90 16.19 -6.72
N ASN A 46 4.93 15.28 -6.61
CA ASN A 46 3.56 15.68 -6.31
C ASN A 46 3.51 16.22 -4.87
N MET A 47 2.48 17.01 -4.54
CA MET A 47 2.40 17.67 -3.23
C MET A 47 2.51 16.67 -2.07
N ALA A 48 1.93 15.47 -2.23
CA ALA A 48 2.00 14.40 -1.25
C ALA A 48 3.44 13.91 -1.00
N ASP A 49 4.23 13.72 -2.05
CA ASP A 49 5.65 13.36 -1.91
C ASP A 49 6.43 14.42 -1.14
N LYS A 50 6.20 15.70 -1.44
CA LYS A 50 6.91 16.79 -0.79
C LYS A 50 6.66 16.83 0.71
N ILE A 51 5.38 16.86 1.12
CA ILE A 51 5.03 16.97 2.54
C ILE A 51 5.43 15.71 3.33
N VAL A 52 5.39 14.53 2.70
CA VAL A 52 5.82 13.27 3.32
C VAL A 52 7.34 13.21 3.46
N ASP A 53 8.09 13.68 2.46
CA ASP A 53 9.55 13.78 2.55
C ASP A 53 9.97 14.72 3.68
N GLU A 54 9.32 15.88 3.79
CA GLU A 54 9.55 16.88 4.85
C GLU A 54 9.21 16.34 6.24
N ALA A 55 8.10 15.60 6.39
CA ALA A 55 7.68 15.01 7.66
C ALA A 55 8.53 13.80 8.10
N THR A 56 9.41 13.28 7.24
CA THR A 56 10.17 12.04 7.49
C THR A 56 11.65 12.17 7.15
N LEU A 57 12.23 13.36 7.33
CA LEU A 57 13.65 13.60 7.07
C LEU A 57 14.54 12.75 7.99
N GLU A 58 15.65 12.24 7.44
CA GLU A 58 16.60 11.42 8.19
C GLU A 58 17.31 12.18 9.32
N THR A 59 17.31 13.52 9.25
CA THR A 59 17.90 14.43 10.23
C THR A 59 17.00 14.72 11.43
N MET A 60 15.72 14.32 11.38
CA MET A 60 14.79 14.55 12.47
C MET A 60 15.05 13.59 13.63
N ASP A 61 15.08 14.11 14.87
CA ASP A 61 15.29 13.28 16.05
C ASP A 61 14.01 12.59 16.54
N ALA A 62 12.85 13.15 16.23
CA ALA A 62 11.55 12.68 16.65
C ALA A 62 10.46 13.04 15.60
N PRO A 63 9.28 12.42 15.66
CA PRO A 63 8.14 12.83 14.84
C PRO A 63 7.74 14.28 15.12
N ASP A 64 7.51 15.06 14.05
CA ASP A 64 6.86 16.36 14.17
C ASP A 64 5.35 16.16 14.18
N TRP A 65 4.76 16.17 15.38
CA TRP A 65 3.32 15.97 15.56
C TRP A 65 2.50 17.10 14.94
N ALA A 66 3.01 18.34 14.91
CA ALA A 66 2.31 19.45 14.31
C ALA A 66 2.21 19.24 12.80
N THR A 67 3.32 18.90 12.14
CA THR A 67 3.32 18.58 10.71
C THR A 67 2.46 17.36 10.39
N ASN A 68 2.54 16.29 11.18
CA ASN A 68 1.74 15.08 10.92
C ASN A 68 0.22 15.35 11.01
N LEU A 69 -0.21 16.17 11.96
CA LEU A 69 -1.62 16.56 12.11
C LEU A 69 -2.06 17.51 10.99
N GLU A 70 -1.21 18.45 10.59
CA GLU A 70 -1.47 19.32 9.43
C GLU A 70 -1.66 18.49 8.16
N ILE A 71 -0.85 17.45 7.93
CA ILE A 71 -1.03 16.52 6.80
C ILE A 71 -2.40 15.84 6.87
N CYS A 72 -2.85 15.41 8.05
CA CYS A 72 -4.18 14.82 8.22
C CYS A 72 -5.30 15.81 7.89
N ASP A 73 -5.17 17.07 8.31
CA ASP A 73 -6.11 18.13 7.99
C ASP A 73 -6.15 18.41 6.48
N MET A 74 -5.00 18.41 5.80
CA MET A 74 -4.94 18.57 4.35
C MET A 74 -5.64 17.44 3.60
N VAL A 75 -5.54 16.20 4.10
CA VAL A 75 -6.29 15.05 3.54
C VAL A 75 -7.79 15.21 3.78
N ASN A 76 -8.18 15.52 5.02
CA ASN A 76 -9.59 15.63 5.41
C ASN A 76 -10.31 16.80 4.72
N THR A 77 -9.58 17.87 4.37
CA THR A 77 -10.08 19.00 3.58
C THR A 77 -10.00 18.79 2.07
N GLY A 78 -9.42 17.67 1.61
CA GLY A 78 -9.27 17.35 0.18
C GLY A 78 -8.18 18.14 -0.55
N ASN A 79 -7.35 18.88 0.18
CA ASN A 79 -6.19 19.59 -0.37
C ASN A 79 -5.07 18.64 -0.81
N VAL A 80 -4.98 17.46 -0.20
CA VAL A 80 -4.08 16.38 -0.58
C VAL A 80 -4.88 15.12 -0.85
N ASN A 81 -4.58 14.45 -1.97
CA ASN A 81 -5.17 13.16 -2.27
C ASN A 81 -4.61 12.09 -1.34
N SER A 82 -5.51 11.40 -0.65
CA SER A 82 -5.18 10.42 0.37
C SER A 82 -4.48 9.16 -0.19
N ILE A 83 -4.85 8.69 -1.39
CA ILE A 83 -4.13 7.61 -2.09
C ILE A 83 -2.69 8.04 -2.43
N GLU A 84 -2.50 9.26 -2.93
CA GLU A 84 -1.15 9.79 -3.22
C GLU A 84 -0.31 9.91 -1.95
N LEU A 85 -0.91 10.33 -0.83
CA LEU A 85 -0.25 10.36 0.47
C LEU A 85 0.18 8.97 0.93
N ILE A 86 -0.71 7.99 0.88
CA ILE A 86 -0.39 6.60 1.26
C ILE A 86 0.70 6.02 0.37
N ARG A 87 0.70 6.32 -0.95
CA ARG A 87 1.79 5.93 -1.86
C ARG A 87 3.12 6.56 -1.46
N ALA A 88 3.14 7.84 -1.11
CA ALA A 88 4.34 8.53 -0.65
C ALA A 88 4.87 7.92 0.66
N ILE A 89 4.01 7.68 1.65
CA ILE A 89 4.38 7.02 2.90
C ILE A 89 4.95 5.62 2.65
N LYS A 90 4.32 4.83 1.77
CA LYS A 90 4.82 3.51 1.36
C LYS A 90 6.23 3.59 0.77
N ARG A 91 6.51 4.56 -0.10
CA ARG A 91 7.87 4.79 -0.64
C ARG A 91 8.87 5.05 0.48
N ARG A 92 8.53 5.88 1.48
CA ARG A 92 9.42 6.15 2.62
C ARG A 92 9.72 4.90 3.45
N ILE A 93 8.72 4.04 3.69
CA ILE A 93 8.91 2.75 4.38
C ILE A 93 9.93 1.86 3.65
N MET A 94 9.97 1.92 2.32
CA MET A 94 10.86 1.12 1.47
C MET A 94 12.31 1.62 1.41
N LEU A 95 12.63 2.84 1.86
CA LEU A 95 13.97 3.44 1.71
C LEU A 95 15.06 2.80 2.60
N LYS A 96 14.71 1.88 3.49
CA LYS A 96 15.60 1.15 4.43
C LYS A 96 16.49 2.01 5.34
N ASN A 97 16.47 3.34 5.22
CA ASN A 97 17.04 4.25 6.22
C ASN A 97 16.23 4.11 7.52
N PRO A 98 16.86 3.73 8.65
CA PRO A 98 16.12 3.45 9.88
C PRO A 98 15.28 4.62 10.38
N ARG A 99 15.80 5.85 10.30
CA ARG A 99 15.08 7.04 10.79
C ARG A 99 13.87 7.33 9.91
N VAL A 100 14.07 7.40 8.60
CA VAL A 100 13.00 7.66 7.62
C VAL A 100 11.89 6.62 7.75
N GLN A 101 12.26 5.34 7.81
CA GLN A 101 11.31 4.24 7.90
C GLN A 101 10.50 4.30 9.20
N TYR A 102 11.13 4.63 10.34
CA TYR A 102 10.41 4.79 11.61
C TYR A 102 9.42 5.95 11.57
N LEU A 103 9.86 7.13 11.10
CA LEU A 103 9.01 8.31 11.00
C LEU A 103 7.84 8.08 10.04
N ALA A 104 8.06 7.36 8.93
CA ALA A 104 7.01 6.98 8.00
C ALA A 104 5.97 6.04 8.63
N LEU A 105 6.38 5.07 9.47
CA LEU A 105 5.46 4.21 10.21
C LEU A 105 4.65 4.99 11.26
N VAL A 106 5.25 6.02 11.90
CA VAL A 106 4.53 6.91 12.83
C VAL A 106 3.55 7.81 12.09
N LEU A 107 3.93 8.37 10.94
CA LEU A 107 3.04 9.16 10.10
C LEU A 107 1.86 8.29 9.60
N LEU A 108 2.13 7.06 9.16
CA LEU A 108 1.09 6.11 8.76
C LEU A 108 0.07 5.85 9.88
N GLU A 109 0.55 5.60 11.10
CA GLU A 109 -0.31 5.44 12.27
C GLU A 109 -1.17 6.69 12.52
N THR A 110 -0.57 7.87 12.39
CA THR A 110 -1.27 9.14 12.61
C THR A 110 -2.37 9.34 11.58
N VAL A 111 -2.08 9.10 10.30
CA VAL A 111 -3.05 9.19 9.21
C VAL A 111 -4.20 8.20 9.42
N VAL A 112 -3.91 6.96 9.82
CA VAL A 112 -4.95 5.97 10.11
C VAL A 112 -5.90 6.41 11.23
N LYS A 113 -5.37 7.04 12.27
CA LYS A 113 -6.17 7.51 13.41
C LYS A 113 -7.02 8.75 13.10
N ASN A 114 -6.68 9.50 12.07
CA ASN A 114 -7.27 10.82 11.82
C ASN A 114 -7.96 10.96 10.45
N CYS A 115 -7.83 9.98 9.55
CA CYS A 115 -8.39 10.04 8.19
C CYS A 115 -9.23 8.79 7.88
N GLU A 116 -10.54 8.96 7.71
CA GLU A 116 -11.51 7.86 7.55
C GLU A 116 -11.18 6.88 6.40
N LYS A 117 -10.58 7.37 5.31
CA LYS A 117 -10.27 6.56 4.11
C LYS A 117 -8.97 5.77 4.23
N ALA A 118 -8.13 6.07 5.22
CA ALA A 118 -6.76 5.58 5.29
C ALA A 118 -6.67 4.05 5.22
N PHE A 119 -7.51 3.32 5.97
CA PHE A 119 -7.49 1.85 5.95
C PHE A 119 -7.79 1.28 4.57
N SER A 120 -8.84 1.76 3.89
CA SER A 120 -9.17 1.29 2.55
C SER A 120 -8.04 1.54 1.53
N GLU A 121 -7.31 2.64 1.69
CA GLU A 121 -6.22 3.02 0.80
C GLU A 121 -4.93 2.26 1.09
N ILE A 122 -4.63 2.00 2.35
CA ILE A 122 -3.52 1.14 2.79
C ILE A 122 -3.69 -0.27 2.20
N ALA A 123 -4.92 -0.80 2.24
CA ALA A 123 -5.25 -2.07 1.62
C ALA A 123 -5.10 -2.02 0.09
N ALA A 124 -5.68 -0.99 -0.57
CA ALA A 124 -5.61 -0.83 -2.02
C ALA A 124 -4.17 -0.67 -2.54
N GLU A 125 -3.33 0.04 -1.79
CA GLU A 125 -1.93 0.29 -2.12
C GLU A 125 -0.97 -0.81 -1.66
N ARG A 126 -1.50 -1.88 -1.05
CA ARG A 126 -0.73 -3.05 -0.60
C ARG A 126 0.40 -2.68 0.36
N VAL A 127 0.17 -1.71 1.24
CA VAL A 127 1.18 -1.25 2.21
C VAL A 127 1.57 -2.35 3.17
N LEU A 128 0.63 -3.23 3.56
CA LEU A 128 0.88 -4.39 4.41
C LEU A 128 1.93 -5.34 3.81
N ASP A 129 2.02 -5.47 2.49
CA ASP A 129 3.03 -6.31 1.85
C ASP A 129 4.45 -5.76 2.08
N GLU A 130 4.63 -4.44 1.98
CA GLU A 130 5.90 -3.78 2.31
C GLU A 130 6.15 -3.81 3.84
N MET A 131 5.07 -3.72 4.63
CA MET A 131 4.95 -4.08 6.05
C MET A 131 5.70 -5.37 6.40
N VAL A 132 5.25 -6.45 5.77
CA VAL A 132 5.74 -7.82 5.97
C VAL A 132 7.18 -7.97 5.49
N LYS A 133 7.54 -7.39 4.33
CA LYS A 133 8.92 -7.39 3.84
C LYS A 133 9.89 -6.71 4.81
N LEU A 134 9.49 -5.59 5.41
CA LEU A 134 10.26 -4.91 6.45
C LEU A 134 10.45 -5.80 7.67
N ILE A 135 9.41 -6.53 8.08
CA ILE A 135 9.50 -7.45 9.24
C ILE A 135 10.46 -8.60 8.95
N ASP A 136 10.39 -9.14 7.73
CA ASP A 136 11.16 -10.29 7.26
C ASP A 136 12.62 -9.97 6.94
N ASP A 137 12.96 -8.70 6.72
CA ASP A 137 14.34 -8.28 6.45
C ASP A 137 15.17 -8.34 7.75
N PRO A 138 16.20 -9.21 7.81
CA PRO A 138 17.05 -9.34 9.00
C PRO A 138 17.87 -8.07 9.28
N GLN A 139 18.07 -7.20 8.29
CA GLN A 139 18.80 -5.94 8.44
C GLN A 139 17.94 -4.82 9.03
N THR A 140 16.62 -5.00 9.11
CA THR A 140 15.75 -3.99 9.70
C THR A 140 16.02 -3.83 11.20
N VAL A 141 16.17 -2.57 11.63
CA VAL A 141 16.39 -2.19 13.02
C VAL A 141 15.21 -2.65 13.88
N VAL A 142 15.50 -3.19 15.07
CA VAL A 142 14.52 -3.79 15.98
C VAL A 142 13.35 -2.86 16.26
N ASN A 143 13.61 -1.57 16.53
CA ASN A 143 12.55 -0.60 16.82
C ASN A 143 11.56 -0.43 15.66
N ASN A 144 12.06 -0.44 14.41
CA ASN A 144 11.21 -0.30 13.22
C ASN A 144 10.38 -1.57 12.99
N ARG A 145 10.99 -2.73 13.16
CA ARG A 145 10.30 -4.03 13.09
C ARG A 145 9.20 -4.10 14.15
N ASN A 146 9.50 -3.72 15.39
CA ASN A 146 8.54 -3.70 16.48
C ASN A 146 7.40 -2.72 16.21
N LYS A 147 7.71 -1.52 15.69
CA LYS A 147 6.67 -0.55 15.31
C LYS A 147 5.71 -1.11 14.26
N ALA A 148 6.24 -1.73 13.21
CA ALA A 148 5.42 -2.36 12.18
C ALA A 148 4.57 -3.50 12.74
N LEU A 149 5.14 -4.36 13.59
CA LEU A 149 4.40 -5.45 14.26
C LEU A 149 3.27 -4.92 15.13
N MET A 150 3.51 -3.89 15.94
CA MET A 150 2.47 -3.27 16.78
C MET A 150 1.30 -2.73 15.95
N LEU A 151 1.59 -2.10 14.80
CA LEU A 151 0.53 -1.62 13.90
C LEU A 151 -0.27 -2.77 13.30
N ILE A 152 0.40 -3.81 12.79
CA ILE A 152 -0.29 -4.97 12.20
C ILE A 152 -1.13 -5.70 13.24
N GLU A 153 -0.65 -5.82 14.47
CA GLU A 153 -1.43 -6.39 15.58
C GLU A 153 -2.66 -5.54 15.89
N ALA A 154 -2.48 -4.24 16.12
CA ALA A 154 -3.58 -3.34 16.43
C ALA A 154 -4.68 -3.40 15.36
N TRP A 155 -4.31 -3.42 14.08
CA TRP A 155 -5.26 -3.50 12.97
C TRP A 155 -5.86 -4.90 12.77
N GLY A 156 -5.05 -5.95 12.96
CA GLY A 156 -5.51 -7.33 12.86
C GLY A 156 -6.49 -7.72 13.98
N GLU A 157 -6.45 -7.02 15.11
CA GLU A 157 -7.32 -7.22 16.27
C GLU A 157 -8.48 -6.24 16.37
N SER A 158 -8.61 -5.28 15.44
CA SER A 158 -9.73 -4.34 15.37
C SER A 158 -11.10 -5.01 15.19
N GLY A 159 -11.13 -6.31 14.85
CA GLY A 159 -12.35 -7.13 14.82
C GLY A 159 -13.41 -6.55 13.88
N ASP A 160 -14.53 -6.12 14.46
CA ASP A 160 -15.70 -5.65 13.71
C ASP A 160 -15.45 -4.36 12.91
N GLU A 161 -14.56 -3.49 13.39
CA GLU A 161 -14.25 -2.21 12.74
C GLU A 161 -13.63 -2.41 11.35
N LEU A 162 -12.77 -3.41 11.19
CA LEU A 162 -12.06 -3.70 9.94
C LEU A 162 -12.52 -4.98 9.25
N ARG A 163 -13.67 -5.54 9.63
CA ARG A 163 -14.22 -6.77 9.05
C ARG A 163 -14.41 -6.69 7.53
N TYR A 164 -14.65 -5.50 6.99
CA TYR A 164 -14.80 -5.27 5.55
C TYR A 164 -13.46 -5.26 4.78
N LEU A 165 -12.32 -5.25 5.48
CA LEU A 165 -10.96 -5.32 4.95
C LEU A 165 -10.23 -6.53 5.55
N PRO A 166 -10.57 -7.77 5.15
CA PRO A 166 -10.04 -8.99 5.77
C PRO A 166 -8.50 -9.12 5.71
N VAL A 167 -7.85 -8.40 4.79
CA VAL A 167 -6.40 -8.38 4.62
C VAL A 167 -5.64 -8.04 5.92
N TYR A 168 -6.19 -7.21 6.80
CA TYR A 168 -5.55 -6.87 8.08
C TYR A 168 -5.47 -8.07 9.02
N GLU A 169 -6.62 -8.72 9.25
CA GLU A 169 -6.71 -9.92 10.11
C GLU A 169 -5.91 -11.08 9.50
N GLU A 170 -5.98 -11.28 8.18
CA GLU A 170 -5.23 -12.32 7.47
C GLU A 170 -3.71 -12.11 7.59
N THR A 171 -3.23 -10.87 7.43
CA THR A 171 -1.80 -10.54 7.56
C THR A 171 -1.31 -10.81 8.98
N TYR A 172 -2.05 -10.35 9.99
CA TYR A 172 -1.74 -10.59 11.39
C TYR A 172 -1.68 -12.09 11.73
N LYS A 173 -2.71 -12.87 11.34
CA LYS A 173 -2.76 -14.33 11.54
C LYS A 173 -1.64 -15.06 10.81
N SER A 174 -1.29 -14.62 9.60
CA SER A 174 -0.19 -15.18 8.80
C SER A 174 1.16 -15.01 9.49
N LEU A 175 1.47 -13.82 10.02
CA LEU A 175 2.71 -13.60 10.77
C LEU A 175 2.75 -14.47 12.04
N ARG A 176 1.63 -14.59 12.74
CA ARG A 176 1.51 -15.45 13.92
C ARG A 176 1.70 -16.93 13.61
N SER A 177 1.13 -17.45 12.52
CA SER A 177 1.27 -18.86 12.15
C SER A 177 2.72 -19.21 11.75
N ARG A 178 3.48 -18.22 11.25
CA ARG A 178 4.92 -18.30 11.01
C ARG A 178 5.77 -18.25 12.29
N GLY A 179 5.15 -18.10 13.45
CA GLY A 179 5.83 -18.05 14.75
C GLY A 179 6.39 -16.69 15.14
N ILE A 180 6.11 -15.63 14.38
CA ILE A 180 6.57 -14.27 14.69
C ILE A 180 5.93 -13.80 16.01
N ARG A 181 6.77 -13.25 16.90
CA ARG A 181 6.36 -12.70 18.19
C ARG A 181 6.03 -11.22 18.05
N PHE A 182 4.93 -10.81 18.64
CA PHE A 182 4.49 -9.42 18.67
C PHE A 182 4.90 -8.77 20.01
N PRO A 183 5.43 -7.53 20.01
CA PRO A 183 5.87 -6.85 21.23
C PRO A 183 4.75 -6.71 22.28
N GLY A 184 5.10 -6.72 23.57
CA GLY A 184 4.14 -6.47 24.67
C GLY A 184 3.34 -7.68 25.16
N ARG A 185 3.39 -8.84 24.47
CA ARG A 185 2.70 -10.07 24.90
C ARG A 185 3.47 -10.97 25.87
N ASP A 186 4.77 -10.75 26.02
CA ASP A 186 5.64 -11.58 26.86
C ASP A 186 5.96 -10.91 28.22
N ASP A 187 5.71 -9.61 28.40
CA ASP A 187 5.87 -8.93 29.70
C ASP A 187 4.77 -9.32 30.70
N GLU A 188 3.61 -9.78 30.22
CA GLU A 188 2.45 -10.17 31.05
C GLU A 188 2.48 -11.65 31.49
N LYS A 189 3.42 -12.45 30.97
CA LYS A 189 3.52 -13.89 31.26
C LYS A 189 4.59 -14.25 32.30
N LEU A 190 5.30 -13.26 32.83
CA LEU A 190 6.18 -13.48 33.97
C LEU A 190 5.33 -13.40 35.25
N PRO A 191 5.20 -14.49 36.03
CA PRO A 191 4.58 -14.39 37.35
C PRO A 191 5.37 -13.40 38.21
N PRO A 192 4.73 -12.62 39.08
CA PRO A 192 5.44 -11.74 40.00
C PRO A 192 6.40 -12.57 40.85
N HIS A 193 7.67 -12.15 40.87
CA HIS A 193 8.71 -12.68 41.75
C HIS A 193 8.38 -12.46 43.23
#